data_AF-A0A2X2E3D9-F1
#
_entry.id   AF-A0A2X2E3D9-F1
#
_cell.length_a   1.000
_cell.length_b   1.000
_cell.length_c   1.000
_cell.angle_alpha   90.00
_cell.angle_beta   90.00
_cell.angle_gamma   90.00
#
_symmetry.space_group_name_H-M   'P 1'
#
loop_
_entity.id
_entity.type
_entity.pdbx_description
1 polymer ?
#
loop_
_entity_poly.entity_id
_entity_poly.type
_entity_poly.pdbx_seq_one_letter_code
_entity_poly.pdbx_strand_id
1 'polypeptide(L)' 'MSTEVIPDITTLPKNIEYQLTEFGGHVGFVSGKLSKPVMWLEKRIPDWLSTYLEKVK' A
#
# COMPACT_ATOMS: atom_id res chain seq x y z
N MET A 1 10.42 -1.43 11.76
CA MET A 1 10.56 -2.67 10.98
C MET A 1 12.03 -2.94 10.77
N SER A 2 12.49 -4.19 10.90
CA SER A 2 13.88 -4.54 10.58
C SER A 2 14.09 -4.46 9.07
N THR A 3 15.25 -3.98 8.62
CA THR A 3 15.60 -3.83 7.19
C THR A 3 15.57 -5.15 6.43
N GLU A 4 15.75 -6.27 7.13
CA GLU A 4 15.75 -7.63 6.56
C GLU A 4 14.42 -8.05 5.89
N VAL A 5 13.31 -7.40 6.24
CA VAL A 5 11.99 -7.71 5.66
C VAL A 5 11.61 -6.82 4.46
N ILE A 6 12.46 -5.85 4.13
CA ILE A 6 12.27 -4.96 2.98
C ILE A 6 12.99 -5.61 1.79
N PRO A 7 12.26 -6.03 0.74
CA PRO A 7 12.87 -6.67 -0.41
C PRO A 7 13.70 -5.67 -1.21
N ASP A 8 14.73 -6.16 -1.90
CA ASP A 8 15.38 -5.41 -2.95
C ASP A 8 14.39 -5.24 -4.12
N ILE A 9 14.02 -3.99 -4.41
CA ILE A 9 13.06 -3.64 -5.46
C ILE A 9 13.49 -4.17 -6.83
N THR A 10 14.80 -4.31 -7.08
CA THR A 10 15.32 -4.84 -8.34
C THR A 10 14.98 -6.32 -8.55
N THR A 11 14.65 -7.04 -7.49
CA THR A 11 14.25 -8.46 -7.53
C THR A 11 12.76 -8.66 -7.74
N LEU A 12 11.96 -7.59 -7.65
CA LEU A 12 10.51 -7.69 -7.82
C LEU A 12 10.13 -7.80 -9.30
N PRO A 13 9.17 -8.69 -9.65
CA PRO A 13 8.59 -8.75 -10.98
C PRO A 13 7.98 -7.40 -11.39
N LYS A 14 8.04 -7.07 -12.69
CA LYS A 14 7.54 -5.81 -13.26
C LYS A 14 6.04 -5.56 -13.06
N ASN A 15 5.27 -6.61 -12.77
CA ASN A 15 3.84 -6.55 -12.51
C ASN A 15 3.49 -6.38 -11.03
N ILE A 16 4.48 -6.17 -10.15
CA ILE A 16 4.28 -5.90 -8.73
C ILE A 16 4.58 -4.43 -8.45
N GLU A 17 3.64 -3.75 -7.82
CA GLU A 17 3.85 -2.43 -7.23
C GLU A 17 4.12 -2.59 -5.73
N TYR A 18 5.31 -2.19 -5.28
CA TYR A 18 5.70 -2.23 -3.87
C TYR A 18 5.51 -0.84 -3.22
N GLN A 19 4.86 -0.81 -2.05
CA GLN A 19 4.67 0.41 -1.28
C GLN A 19 5.15 0.23 0.16
N LEU A 20 6.10 1.08 0.57
CA LEU A 20 6.59 1.16 1.94
C LEU A 20 6.16 2.50 2.54
N THR A 21 5.55 2.47 3.71
CA THR A 21 5.11 3.68 4.43
C THR A 21 5.97 3.92 5.66
N GLU A 22 6.21 5.19 5.99
CA GLU A 22 7.08 5.59 7.09
C GLU A 22 6.60 5.08 8.46
N PHE A 23 5.28 5.06 8.67
CA PHE A 23 4.65 4.66 9.94
C PHE A 23 3.91 3.31 9.85
N GLY A 24 4.17 2.53 8.80
CA GLY A 24 3.55 1.22 8.61
C GLY A 24 3.98 0.20 9.67
N GLY A 25 3.02 -0.55 10.21
CA GLY A 25 3.25 -1.71 11.07
C GLY A 25 3.15 -3.03 10.30
N HIS A 26 3.42 -4.17 10.96
CA HIS A 26 3.39 -5.51 10.34
C HIS A 26 2.03 -5.86 9.68
N VAL A 27 0.95 -5.19 10.11
CA VAL A 27 -0.40 -5.28 9.54
C VAL A 27 -0.96 -3.85 9.33
N GLY A 28 -0.11 -2.93 8.88
CA GLY A 28 -0.35 -1.49 8.83
C GLY A 28 -1.39 -1.05 7.80
N PHE A 29 -2.67 -1.27 8.09
CA PHE A 29 -3.79 -0.84 7.25
C PHE A 29 -4.63 0.28 7.85
N VAL A 30 -4.17 0.87 8.97
CA VAL A 30 -4.87 1.96 9.67
C VAL A 30 -3.97 3.20 9.70
N SER A 31 -4.54 4.35 9.37
CA SER A 31 -3.89 5.66 9.44
C SER A 31 -4.79 6.68 10.15
N GLY A 32 -4.37 7.95 10.22
CA GLY A 32 -5.14 9.01 10.85
C GLY A 32 -4.90 9.13 12.36
N LYS A 33 -5.86 9.76 13.06
CA LYS A 33 -5.75 9.99 14.51
C LYS A 33 -6.39 8.83 15.27
N LEU A 34 -5.95 8.55 16.49
CA LEU A 34 -6.57 7.53 17.35
C LEU A 34 -8.08 7.72 17.53
N SER A 35 -8.56 8.97 17.56
CA SER A 35 -9.98 9.30 17.68
C SER A 35 -10.76 9.21 16.36
N LYS A 36 -10.05 9.19 15.22
CA LYS A 36 -10.62 9.10 13.87
C LYS A 36 -9.70 8.24 13.01
N PRO A 37 -9.70 6.91 13.22
CA PRO A 37 -8.89 6.01 12.42
C PRO A 37 -9.43 5.99 10.99
N VAL A 38 -8.51 5.83 10.05
CA VAL A 38 -8.80 5.67 8.62
C VAL A 38 -8.32 4.29 8.21
N MET A 39 -9.24 3.47 7.70
CA MET A 39 -8.90 2.17 7.12
C MET A 39 -8.27 2.42 5.74
N TRP A 40 -6.94 2.44 5.71
CA TRP A 40 -6.15 2.81 4.53
C TRP A 40 -6.29 1.79 3.40
N LEU A 41 -6.28 0.50 3.71
CA LEU A 41 -6.32 -0.56 2.69
C LEU A 41 -7.60 -0.50 1.85
N GLU A 42 -8.74 -0.25 2.49
CA GLU A 42 -10.06 -0.15 1.85
C GLU A 42 -10.13 1.00 0.84
N LYS A 43 -9.31 2.04 1.01
CA LYS A 43 -9.18 3.16 0.06
C LYS A 43 -8.15 2.85 -1.01
N ARG A 44 -6.97 2.37 -0.59
CA ARG A 44 -5.83 2.15 -1.48
C ARG A 44 -6.10 1.11 -2.56
N ILE A 45 -6.78 0.00 -2.23
CA ILE A 45 -7.03 -1.09 -3.18
C ILE A 45 -7.94 -0.64 -4.34
N PRO A 46 -9.11 -0.03 -4.09
CA PRO A 46 -9.90 0.58 -5.16
C PRO A 46 -9.14 1.61 -5.99
N ASP A 47 -8.37 2.50 -5.34
CA ASP A 47 -7.56 3.51 -6.04
C ASP A 47 -6.48 2.88 -6.93
N TRP A 48 -5.93 1.72 -6.55
CA TRP A 48 -4.99 0.98 -7.40
C TRP A 48 -5.72 0.36 -8.60
N LEU A 49 -6.83 -0.33 -8.34
CA LEU A 49 -7.60 -1.03 -9.35
C LEU A 49 -8.21 -0.08 -10.39
N SER A 50 -8.63 1.12 -9.99
CA SER A 50 -9.21 2.11 -10.91
C SER A 50 -8.26 2.45 -12.06
N THR A 51 -6.95 2.47 -11.81
CA THR A 51 -5.93 2.72 -12.85
C THR A 51 -5.93 1.67 -13.97
N TYR A 52 -6.47 0.48 -13.72
CA TYR A 52 -6.56 -0.62 -14.68
C TYR A 52 -7.99 -0.90 -15.16
N LEU A 53 -8.99 -0.62 -14.33
CA LEU A 53 -10.39 -0.99 -14.57
C LEU A 53 -11.23 0.17 -15.12
N GLU A 54 -10.88 1.42 -14.84
CA GLU A 54 -11.58 2.56 -15.42
C GLU A 54 -11.11 2.74 -16.87
N LYS A 55 -11.87 2.16 -17.80
CA LYS A 55 -11.71 2.43 -19.22
C LYS A 55 -11.95 3.92 -19.48
N VAL A 56 -10.97 4.55 -20.11
CA VAL A 56 -11.08 5.80 -20.87
C VAL A 56 -12.43 5.79 -21.60
N LYS A 57 -13.28 6.79 -21.33
CA LYS A 57 -14.46 7.06 -22.14
C LYS A 57 -14.07 7.44 -23.55
#